data_AF-A0A9E1K743-F1
#
_entry.id   AF-A0A9E1K743-F1
#
_cell.length_a   1.000
_cell.length_b   1.000
_cell.length_c   1.000
_cell.angle_alpha   90.00
_cell.angle_beta   90.00
_cell.angle_gamma   90.00
#
_symmetry.space_group_name_H-M   'P 1'
#
loop_
_entity.id
_entity.type
_entity.pdbx_description
1 polymer ?
#
loop_
_entity_poly.entity_id
_entity_poly.type
_entity_poly.pdbx_seq_one_letter_code
_entity_poly.pdbx_strand_id
1 'polypeptide(L)'
;MIKVFSSIFLIICVLRERGNWKLIRHSQNQLKDFIFCRSGLNNRPVIEILFYWYSLLRGPEVLIWRLETFGFLFTPDTNEKTMEYLNSYL
;
A
#
# COMPACT_ATOMS: atom_id res chain seq x y z
N MET A 1 4.58 -7.26 -19.55
CA MET A 1 5.45 -6.18 -19.01
C MET A 1 4.75 -4.83 -18.98
N ILE A 2 4.22 -4.29 -20.09
CA ILE A 2 3.53 -2.96 -20.10
C ILE A 2 2.43 -2.84 -19.03
N LYS A 3 1.56 -3.84 -18.89
CA LYS A 3 0.51 -3.85 -17.84
C LYS A 3 1.05 -3.79 -16.41
N VAL A 4 2.23 -4.36 -16.17
CA VAL A 4 2.88 -4.35 -14.84
C VAL A 4 3.40 -2.94 -14.53
N PHE A 5 4.02 -2.28 -15.50
CA PHE A 5 4.46 -0.88 -15.34
C PHE A 5 3.28 0.08 -15.12
N SER A 6 2.18 -0.08 -15.87
CA SER A 6 0.95 0.70 -15.65
C SER A 6 0.35 0.48 -14.26
N SER A 7 0.41 -0.75 -13.75
CA SER A 7 -0.08 -1.10 -12.41
C SER A 7 0.76 -0.44 -11.31
N ILE A 8 2.08 -0.47 -11.45
CA ILE A 8 3.01 0.20 -10.52
C ILE A 8 2.79 1.72 -10.56
N PHE A 9 2.63 2.30 -11.75
CA PHE A 9 2.35 3.72 -11.91
C PHE A 9 1.03 4.12 -11.21
N LEU A 10 -0.02 3.32 -11.37
CA LEU A 10 -1.31 3.55 -10.68
C LEU A 10 -1.14 3.56 -9.16
N ILE A 11 -0.42 2.59 -8.60
CA ILE A 11 -0.16 2.51 -7.15
C ILE A 11 0.61 3.75 -6.67
N ILE A 12 1.61 4.20 -7.42
CA ILE A 12 2.39 5.39 -7.09
C ILE A 12 1.50 6.65 -7.13
N CYS A 13 0.65 6.80 -8.15
CA CYS A 13 -0.31 7.91 -8.23
C CYS A 13 -1.26 7.92 -7.03
N VAL A 14 -1.85 6.77 -6.70
CA VAL A 14 -2.79 6.63 -5.58
C VAL A 14 -2.12 6.91 -4.23
N LEU A 15 -0.90 6.41 -4.01
CA LEU A 15 -0.10 6.73 -2.83
C LEU A 15 0.23 8.22 -2.75
N ARG A 16 0.49 8.87 -3.88
CA ARG A 16 0.80 10.30 -3.93
C ARG A 16 -0.41 11.16 -3.58
N GLU A 17 -1.59 10.80 -4.08
CA GLU A 17 -2.82 11.56 -3.90
C GLU A 17 -3.49 11.31 -2.55
N ARG A 18 -3.51 10.04 -2.09
CA ARG A 18 -4.31 9.61 -0.93
C ARG A 18 -3.48 9.01 0.20
N GLY A 19 -2.15 9.05 0.10
CA GLY A 19 -1.26 8.47 1.10
C GLY A 19 -1.35 9.15 2.46
N ASN A 20 -1.61 8.38 3.50
CA ASN A 20 -1.42 8.81 4.88
C ASN A 20 0.08 8.78 5.21
N TRP A 21 0.80 9.83 4.81
CA TRP A 21 2.25 9.92 5.00
C TRP A 21 2.69 9.86 6.46
N LYS A 22 1.84 10.28 7.40
CA LYS A 22 2.14 10.22 8.84
C LYS A 22 2.19 8.77 9.32
N LEU A 23 1.16 7.98 9.00
CA LEU A 23 1.11 6.54 9.29
C LEU A 23 2.19 5.77 8.51
N ILE A 24 2.39 6.09 7.23
CA ILE A 24 3.44 5.45 6.41
C ILE A 24 4.82 5.66 7.04
N ARG A 25 5.10 6.86 7.56
CA ARG A 25 6.37 7.14 8.23
C ARG A 25 6.48 6.42 9.58
N HIS A 26 5.42 6.40 10.37
CA HIS A 26 5.39 5.71 11.67
C HIS A 26 5.57 4.19 11.51
N SER A 27 4.85 3.59 10.56
CA SER A 27 4.81 2.13 10.34
C SER A 27 5.62 1.69 9.12
N GLN A 28 6.68 2.43 8.77
CA GLN A 28 7.48 2.19 7.55
C GLN A 28 8.06 0.77 7.47
N ASN A 29 8.45 0.18 8.60
CA ASN A 29 9.03 -1.15 8.64
C ASN A 29 7.95 -2.22 8.41
N GLN A 30 6.80 -2.09 9.07
CA GLN A 30 5.65 -2.98 8.86
C GLN A 30 5.12 -2.89 7.42
N LEU A 31 5.05 -1.69 6.86
CA LEU A 31 4.62 -1.48 5.48
C LEU A 31 5.61 -2.09 4.49
N LYS A 32 6.92 -1.91 4.71
CA LYS A 32 7.95 -2.59 3.92
C LYS A 32 7.82 -4.10 4.03
N ASP A 33 7.66 -4.63 5.23
CA ASP A 33 7.54 -6.07 5.43
C ASP A 33 6.25 -6.63 4.78
N PHE A 34 5.17 -5.85 4.77
CA PHE A 34 3.93 -6.20 4.07
C PHE A 34 4.09 -6.18 2.55
N ILE A 35 4.54 -5.06 1.98
CA ILE A 35 4.73 -4.88 0.53
C ILE A 35 5.73 -5.89 -0.01
N PHE A 36 6.85 -6.06 0.70
CA PHE A 36 7.91 -6.99 0.32
C PHE A 36 7.66 -8.42 0.85
N CYS A 37 6.48 -8.71 1.40
CA CYS A 37 6.13 -10.02 1.96
C CYS A 37 7.20 -10.60 2.92
N ARG A 38 8.00 -9.75 3.58
CA ARG A 38 9.13 -10.13 4.45
C ARG A 38 8.71 -10.54 5.86
N SER A 39 7.41 -10.55 6.16
CA SER A 39 6.91 -11.01 7.45
C SER A 39 7.10 -12.53 7.62
N GLY A 40 8.10 -12.91 8.42
CA GLY A 40 8.20 -14.16 9.19
C GLY A 40 8.35 -15.50 8.46
N LEU A 41 7.83 -15.68 7.24
CA LEU A 41 7.70 -17.00 6.60
C LEU A 41 7.98 -17.04 5.07
N ASN A 42 8.17 -15.90 4.39
CA ASN A 42 8.28 -15.88 2.93
C ASN A 42 9.33 -14.87 2.46
N ASN A 43 10.60 -15.22 2.58
CA ASN A 43 11.70 -14.35 2.14
C ASN A 43 11.88 -14.45 0.61
N ARG A 44 10.98 -13.83 -0.16
CA ARG A 44 10.97 -13.90 -1.62
C ARG A 44 11.81 -12.78 -2.25
N PRO A 45 12.48 -13.03 -3.39
CA PRO A 45 13.21 -12.01 -4.10
C PRO A 45 12.26 -10.92 -4.64
N VAL A 46 12.72 -9.66 -4.61
CA VAL A 46 11.92 -8.45 -4.89
C VAL A 46 11.21 -8.49 -6.26
N ILE A 47 11.82 -9.13 -7.25
CA ILE A 47 11.24 -9.30 -8.58
C ILE A 47 10.01 -10.22 -8.54
N GLU A 48 10.05 -11.31 -7.78
CA GLU A 48 8.93 -12.24 -7.66
C GLU A 48 7.75 -11.62 -6.92
N ILE A 49 7.98 -10.62 -6.08
CA ILE A 49 6.94 -9.93 -5.31
C ILE A 49 6.01 -9.16 -6.25
N LEU A 50 6.57 -8.48 -7.26
CA LEU A 50 5.75 -7.79 -8.26
C LEU A 50 4.88 -8.79 -9.05
N PHE A 51 5.43 -9.96 -9.39
CA PHE A 51 4.67 -11.03 -10.02
C PHE A 51 3.66 -11.67 -9.07
N TYR A 52 3.98 -11.78 -7.78
CA TYR A 52 3.12 -12.30 -6.73
C TYR A 52 1.91 -11.40 -6.50
N TRP A 53 2.10 -10.09 -6.37
CA TRP A 53 0.98 -9.15 -6.26
C TRP A 53 0.14 -9.14 -7.54
N TYR A 54 0.78 -9.23 -8.72
CA TYR A 54 0.06 -9.29 -9.99
C TYR A 54 -0.73 -10.60 -10.17
N SER A 55 -0.18 -11.75 -9.76
CA SER A 55 -0.80 -13.07 -9.95
C SER A 55 -1.80 -13.42 -8.86
N LEU A 56 -1.48 -13.13 -7.59
CA LEU A 56 -2.28 -13.55 -6.44
C LEU A 56 -3.55 -12.69 -6.29
N LEU A 57 -3.54 -11.44 -6.77
CA LEU A 57 -4.53 -10.45 -6.37
C LEU A 57 -5.27 -9.79 -7.54
N ARG A 58 -5.25 -10.43 -8.72
CA ARG A 58 -5.97 -9.98 -9.93
C ARG A 58 -5.64 -8.57 -10.43
N GLY A 59 -4.65 -7.88 -9.86
CA GLY A 59 -4.28 -6.52 -10.27
C GLY A 59 -3.82 -5.63 -9.11
N PRO A 60 -3.49 -4.35 -9.40
CA PRO A 60 -3.10 -3.38 -8.38
C PRO A 60 -4.26 -2.97 -7.44
N GLU A 61 -5.52 -3.19 -7.84
CA GLU A 61 -6.70 -2.74 -7.10
C GLU A 61 -6.76 -3.34 -5.69
N VAL A 62 -6.38 -4.60 -5.54
CA VAL A 62 -6.45 -5.28 -4.24
C VAL A 62 -5.31 -4.83 -3.33
N LEU A 63 -4.13 -4.48 -3.88
CA LEU A 63 -3.07 -3.87 -3.07
C LEU A 63 -3.53 -2.48 -2.58
N ILE A 64 -4.19 -1.71 -3.44
CA ILE A 64 -4.80 -0.42 -3.06
C ILE A 64 -5.83 -0.63 -1.95
N TRP A 65 -6.75 -1.58 -2.12
CA TRP A 65 -7.76 -1.90 -1.11
C TRP A 65 -7.16 -2.35 0.23
N ARG A 66 -6.07 -3.14 0.20
CA ARG A 66 -5.32 -3.51 1.41
C ARG A 66 -4.72 -2.28 2.09
N LEU A 67 -4.08 -1.41 1.32
CA LEU A 67 -3.50 -0.17 1.85
C LEU A 67 -4.56 0.78 2.43
N GLU A 68 -5.75 0.85 1.81
CA GLU A 68 -6.91 1.56 2.36
C GLU A 68 -7.40 0.92 3.66
N THR A 69 -7.53 -0.41 3.71
CA THR A 69 -7.98 -1.16 4.89
C THR A 69 -7.04 -0.97 6.09
N PHE A 70 -5.73 -0.92 5.84
CA PHE A 70 -4.73 -0.66 6.87
C PHE A 70 -4.60 0.84 7.22
N GLY A 71 -5.32 1.73 6.54
CA GLY A 71 -5.27 3.18 6.78
C GLY A 71 -4.04 3.88 6.20
N PHE A 72 -3.21 3.18 5.42
CA PHE A 72 -2.08 3.77 4.69
C PHE A 72 -2.53 4.64 3.52
N LEU A 73 -3.72 4.36 2.99
CA LEU A 73 -4.43 5.22 2.05
C LEU A 73 -5.70 5.72 2.73
N PHE A 74 -5.99 7.00 2.58
CA PHE A 74 -7.29 7.54 2.91
C PHE A 74 -8.32 7.10 1.86
N THR A 75 -9.53 6.77 2.30
CA THR A 75 -10.64 6.59 1.36
C THR A 75 -10.97 7.94 0.74
N PRO A 76 -11.48 7.96 -0.52
CA PRO A 76 -11.83 9.21 -1.20
C PRO A 76 -12.86 10.05 -0.43
N ASP A 77 -13.64 9.42 0.46
CA ASP A 77 -14.66 10.08 1.29
C ASP A 77 -14.13 10.50 2.69
N THR A 78 -12.84 10.28 2.99
CA THR A 78 -12.29 10.63 4.31
C THR A 78 -12.17 12.16 4.43
N ASN A 79 -12.84 12.74 5.42
CA ASN A 79 -12.77 14.17 5.71
C ASN A 79 -11.50 14.52 6.52
N GLU A 80 -10.95 15.73 6.38
CA GLU A 80 -9.72 16.16 7.07
C GLU A 80 -9.78 15.97 8.60
N LYS A 81 -10.93 16.25 9.22
CA LYS A 81 -11.14 16.00 10.66
C LYS A 81 -10.99 14.53 11.05
N THR A 82 -11.46 13.62 10.20
CA THR A 82 -11.32 12.17 10.41
C THR A 82 -9.86 11.76 10.24
N MET A 83 -9.14 12.36 9.29
CA MET A 83 -7.70 12.15 9.12
C MET A 83 -6.92 12.59 10.36
N GLU A 84 -7.19 13.78 10.90
CA GLU A 84 -6.54 14.28 12.12
C GLU A 84 -6.83 13.41 13.34
N TYR A 85 -8.09 12.96 13.49
CA TYR A 85 -8.48 12.06 14.57
C TYR A 85 -7.74 10.72 14.49
N LEU A 86 -7.72 10.07 13.32
CA LEU A 86 -6.98 8.82 13.12
C LEU A 86 -5.47 9.00 13.38
N ASN A 87 -4.93 10.14 12.96
CA ASN A 87 -3.54 10.49 13.16
C ASN A 87 -3.19 10.87 14.61
N SER A 88 -4.16 11.09 15.50
CA SER A 88 -3.90 11.36 16.92
C SER A 88 -3.44 10.13 17.70
N TYR A 89 -3.72 8.94 17.17
CA TYR A 89 -3.31 7.65 17.76
C TYR A 89 -1.92 7.17 17.29
N LEU A 90 -1.21 7.99 16.50
CA LEU A 90 0.09 7.71 15.86
C LEU A 90 1.18 8.70 16.27
#